data_AF-A0A3D5J9T3-F1
#
_entry.id   AF-A0A3D5J9T3-F1
#
_cell.length_a   1.000
_cell.length_b   1.000
_cell.length_c   1.000
_cell.angle_alpha   90.00
_cell.angle_beta   90.00
_cell.angle_gamma   90.00
#
_symmetry.space_group_name_H-M   'P 1'
#
loop_
_entity.id
_entity.type
_entity.pdbx_description
1 polymer ?
#
loop_
_entity_poly.entity_id
_entity_poly.type
_entity_poly.pdbx_seq_one_letter_code
_entity_poly.pdbx_strand_id
1 'polypeptide(L)' 'IFTGCDRVVVLGRGEKVADKHISQTSQDEVTGLITGAVESA' A
#
# COMPACT_ATOMS: atom_id res chain seq x y z
N ILE A 1 10.45 3.99 7.34
CA ILE A 1 9.41 5.06 7.42
C ILE A 1 8.10 4.57 8.04
N PHE A 2 7.62 3.35 7.75
CA PHE A 2 6.31 2.87 8.23
C PHE A 2 6.32 2.08 9.56
N THR A 3 7.36 2.24 10.37
CA THR A 3 7.61 1.40 11.57
C THR A 3 6.58 1.58 12.71
N GLY A 4 5.72 2.60 12.64
CA GLY A 4 4.72 2.91 13.67
C GLY A 4 3.27 2.53 13.30
N CYS A 5 3.05 1.90 12.15
CA CYS A 5 1.72 1.53 11.67
C CYS A 5 1.59 0.01 11.59
N ASP A 6 0.41 -0.55 11.86
CA ASP A 6 0.18 -1.99 11.68
C ASP A 6 -0.22 -2.35 10.25
N ARG A 7 -0.81 -1.38 9.53
CA ARG A 7 -1.40 -1.58 8.20
C ARG A 7 -1.12 -0.39 7.28
N VAL A 8 -1.15 -0.65 5.98
CA VAL A 8 -1.15 0.35 4.91
C VAL A 8 -2.40 0.16 4.06
N VAL A 9 -3.11 1.25 3.80
CA VAL A 9 -4.28 1.29 2.92
C VAL A 9 -3.99 2.30 1.83
N VAL A 10 -4.18 1.91 0.57
CA VAL A 10 -4.03 2.80 -0.59
C VAL A 10 -5.39 3.04 -1.21
N LEU A 11 -5.73 4.32 -1.40
CA LEU A 11 -6.97 4.77 -2.02
C LEU A 11 -6.64 5.43 -3.36
N GLY A 12 -7.35 5.06 -4.42
CA GLY A 12 -7.18 5.62 -5.75
C GLY A 12 -8.54 5.93 -6.36
N ARG A 13 -8.76 7.17 -6.79
CA ARG A 13 -10.00 7.61 -7.45
C ARG A 13 -11.29 7.25 -6.68
N GLY A 14 -11.22 7.25 -5.35
CA GLY A 14 -12.34 6.91 -4.46
C GLY A 14 -12.49 5.42 -4.15
N GLU A 15 -11.66 4.55 -4.73
CA GLU A 15 -11.68 3.10 -4.53
C GLU A 15 -10.53 2.65 -3.62
N LYS A 16 -10.77 1.59 -2.84
CA LYS A 16 -9.70 0.95 -2.05
C LYS A 16 -8.87 0.03 -2.94
N VAL A 17 -7.65 0.44 -3.24
CA VAL A 17 -6.72 -0.25 -4.12
C VAL A 17 -5.95 -1.35 -3.39
N ALA A 18 -5.59 -1.11 -2.12
CA ALA A 18 -4.89 -2.10 -1.29
C ALA A 18 -5.18 -1.91 0.20
N ASP A 19 -5.09 -3.00 0.96
CA ASP A 19 -5.25 -3.02 2.42
C ASP A 19 -4.41 -4.17 3.01
N LYS A 20 -3.18 -3.85 3.43
CA LYS A 20 -2.16 -4.87 3.78
C LYS A 20 -1.55 -4.59 5.14
N HIS A 21 -1.10 -5.67 5.82
CA HIS A 21 -0.27 -5.53 7.01
C HIS A 21 1.11 -5.00 6.63
N ILE A 22 1.62 -4.01 7.36
CA ILE A 22 2.94 -3.45 7.02
C ILE A 22 4.06 -4.48 7.18
N SER A 23 3.88 -5.43 8.11
CA SER A 23 4.83 -6.53 8.35
C SER A 23 4.96 -7.47 7.16
N GLN A 24 4.02 -7.40 6.21
CA GLN A 24 3.97 -8.21 4.99
C GLN A 24 4.10 -7.36 3.72
N THR A 25 4.61 -6.13 3.83
CA THR A 25 4.71 -5.20 2.72
C THR A 25 6.06 -4.49 2.72
N SER A 26 6.59 -4.21 1.52
CA SER A 26 7.86 -3.47 1.36
C SER A 26 7.63 -2.00 0.99
N GLN A 27 8.66 -1.16 1.17
CA GLN A 27 8.59 0.26 0.76
C GLN A 27 8.36 0.41 -0.75
N ASP A 28 9.02 -0.39 -1.57
CA ASP A 28 8.89 -0.34 -3.03
C ASP A 28 7.49 -0.76 -3.47
N GLU A 29 6.91 -1.74 -2.78
CA GLU A 29 5.53 -2.16 -3.02
C GLU A 29 4.52 -1.06 -2.67
N VAL A 30 4.65 -0.38 -1.52
CA VAL A 30 3.80 0.77 -1.18
C VAL A 30 3.93 1.87 -2.23
N THR A 31 5.15 2.14 -2.68
CA THR A 31 5.41 3.13 -3.74
C THR A 31 4.73 2.71 -5.04
N GLY A 32 4.81 1.43 -5.40
CA GLY A 32 4.14 0.84 -6.55
C GLY A 32 2.62 0.96 -6.48
N LEU A 33 2.02 0.70 -5.32
CA LEU A 33 0.58 0.84 -5.09
C LEU A 33 0.12 2.31 -5.20
N ILE A 34 0.91 3.26 -4.68
CA ILE A 34 0.59 4.70 -4.75
C ILE A 34 0.70 5.24 -6.19
N THR A 35 1.74 4.81 -6.92
CA THR A 35 1.98 5.25 -8.30
C THR A 35 1.15 4.50 -9.33
N GLY A 36 0.50 3.39 -8.93
CA GLY A 36 -0.21 2.50 -9.84
C GLY A 36 0.72 1.59 -10.66
N ALA A 37 2.01 1.49 -10.31
CA ALA A 37 2.95 0.58 -10.94
C ALA A 37 2.75 -0.88 -10.50
N VAL A 38 2.03 -1.11 -9.41
CA VAL A 38 1.58 -2.43 -8.94
C VAL A 38 0.06 -2.41 -8.92
N GLU A 39 -0.57 -3.35 -9.63
CA GLU A 39 -2.03 -3.50 -9.68
C GLU A 39 -2.57 -4.18 -8.42
N SER A 40 -3.85 -3.91 -8.11
CA SER A 40 -4.55 -4.30 -6.87
C SER A 40 -4.23 -5.73 -6.40
N ALA A 41 -3.84 -5.85 -5.13
CA ALA A 41 -3.49 -7.10 -4.46
C ALA A 41 -4.39 -7.38 -3.26
#